data_AF-A0A5C5WZ16-F1
#
_entry.id   AF-A0A5C5WZ16-F1
#
_cell.length_a   1.000
_cell.length_b   1.000
_cell.length_c   1.000
_cell.angle_alpha   90.00
_cell.angle_beta   90.00
_cell.angle_gamma   90.00
#
_symmetry.space_group_name_H-M   'P 1'
#
loop_
_entity.id
_entity.type
_entity.pdbx_description
1 polymer ?
#
loop_
_entity_poly.entity_id
_entity_poly.type
_entity_poly.pdbx_seq_one_letter_code
_entity_poly.pdbx_strand_id
1 'polypeptide(L)'
;MKLLLSFLLALSVSIAYAAETPADVGNSANQESQKTAGSEPDERAAPPYDGSWESLQEMPVPAWFNDGKIGIFIHWGPYSAIGYKRGGAGYAEHVPKLLYRESDHYYPYMQKRWGATPPAFGYKDIIPEFQAENWDPDRWAKLFAEVGATYVVLTAEHHDGWANWDSDLTPWNAMDMGPKRDLVGDLGKAVRKHGLKYAPSYHRERHTGFFAKDLYAVESKPQEDIAEEIQRVPEAASLYGPFRYDKAFIDDYVARWKEIQKKYQPDFLWVDDFPIYTRDGNQVRAGIAKPPIQYMDDQLRGMITDFMNEGSSRGQAVYCNNKGGNPNWPDGVGCYEKDNLKFKVIGPKWQSCTTFGSSFGYLAAEEAPDYRRKKSDQAVIHELVEVISRNGNFLINIGPKTDGTIPTWQVERLRAMGDWLRINGEAIYGSRYWKVSDQHDEQLAFTAKGKNLYAIKMSRPEKPFLIKGTANWQASDVTAIALLGSNAEVDYEVTPEGVRITPPSDLGESTTAWTFEIATTTLQHHPNVIEKDPAKAFQGTP
;
A
#
# COMPACT_ATOMS: atom_id res chain seq x y z
N MET A 1 22.75 50.19 -27.56
CA MET A 1 23.19 48.91 -26.97
C MET A 1 22.00 48.33 -26.20
N LYS A 2 21.34 47.29 -26.75
CA LYS A 2 20.43 46.26 -26.14
C LYS A 2 19.23 46.73 -25.29
N LEU A 3 18.03 46.15 -25.33
CA LEU A 3 17.35 45.17 -26.20
C LEU A 3 15.84 45.27 -25.84
N LEU A 4 14.95 44.98 -26.79
CA LEU A 4 13.49 44.99 -26.66
C LEU A 4 12.95 44.01 -25.62
N LEU A 5 11.90 44.43 -24.90
CA LEU A 5 10.93 43.57 -24.21
C LEU A 5 9.60 43.68 -24.98
N SER A 6 8.99 42.56 -25.38
CA SER A 6 7.65 42.51 -25.97
C SER A 6 6.80 41.56 -25.15
N PHE A 7 5.72 42.09 -24.56
CA PHE A 7 4.69 41.34 -23.85
C PHE A 7 3.56 40.99 -24.80
N LEU A 8 3.11 39.73 -24.74
CA LEU A 8 2.00 39.16 -25.51
C LEU A 8 0.70 39.17 -24.71
N LEU A 9 -0.39 39.42 -25.43
CA LEU A 9 -1.80 39.46 -25.08
C LEU A 9 -2.34 38.15 -24.47
N ALA A 10 -3.27 38.26 -23.52
CA ALA A 10 -4.36 37.29 -23.35
C ALA A 10 -5.64 38.02 -22.92
N LEU A 11 -6.65 37.99 -23.79
CA LEU A 11 -8.00 38.53 -23.60
C LEU A 11 -8.78 37.65 -22.61
N SER A 12 -9.46 38.29 -21.65
CA SER A 12 -10.57 37.71 -20.90
C SER A 12 -11.89 38.04 -21.60
N VAL A 13 -12.72 37.03 -21.85
CA VAL A 13 -14.11 37.19 -22.31
C VAL A 13 -15.02 36.55 -21.28
N SER A 14 -15.83 37.38 -20.62
CA SER A 14 -16.96 36.99 -19.79
C SER A 14 -18.20 36.88 -20.66
N ILE A 15 -18.92 35.76 -20.59
CA ILE A 15 -20.28 35.65 -21.14
C ILE A 15 -21.20 35.11 -20.04
N ALA A 16 -22.17 35.94 -19.69
CA ALA A 16 -23.31 35.60 -18.87
C ALA A 16 -24.32 34.77 -19.70
N TYR A 17 -24.90 33.74 -19.09
CA TYR A 17 -26.09 33.07 -19.64
C TYR A 17 -27.31 33.42 -18.80
N ALA A 18 -28.29 34.01 -19.47
CA ALA A 18 -29.61 34.34 -18.95
C ALA A 18 -30.48 33.10 -18.86
N ALA A 19 -31.35 33.08 -17.85
CA ALA A 19 -32.37 32.07 -17.63
C ALA A 19 -33.59 32.30 -18.54
N GLU A 20 -34.06 31.25 -19.19
CA GLU A 20 -35.39 31.22 -19.81
C GLU A 20 -36.25 30.15 -19.13
N THR A 21 -37.36 30.61 -18.56
CA THR A 21 -38.52 29.80 -18.15
C THR A 21 -39.39 29.45 -19.34
N PRO A 22 -40.06 28.28 -19.35
CA PRO A 22 -41.34 28.13 -20.02
C PRO A 22 -42.49 28.01 -19.03
N ALA A 23 -43.59 28.65 -19.39
CA ALA A 23 -44.85 28.67 -18.68
C ALA A 23 -45.71 27.42 -18.95
N ASP A 24 -46.62 27.26 -18.01
CA ASP A 24 -47.58 26.21 -17.68
C ASP A 24 -48.71 26.01 -18.71
N VAL A 25 -49.14 24.76 -18.89
CA VAL A 25 -50.50 24.40 -19.36
C VAL A 25 -50.92 23.14 -18.58
N GLY A 26 -51.72 23.34 -17.53
CA GLY A 26 -52.15 22.28 -16.62
C GLY A 26 -53.27 21.39 -17.13
N ASN A 27 -53.54 20.29 -16.40
CA ASN A 27 -54.86 20.04 -15.80
C ASN A 27 -54.84 18.91 -14.75
N SER A 28 -55.48 19.21 -13.61
CA SER A 28 -56.22 18.34 -12.68
C SER A 28 -55.63 17.01 -12.17
N ALA A 29 -55.39 16.88 -10.86
CA ALA A 29 -56.40 16.36 -9.91
C ALA A 29 -55.82 16.09 -8.50
N ASN A 30 -56.49 16.71 -7.51
CA ASN A 30 -56.75 16.32 -6.12
C ASN A 30 -55.62 16.12 -5.08
N GLN A 31 -55.72 17.00 -4.06
CA GLN A 31 -55.12 16.96 -2.74
C GLN A 31 -55.74 15.92 -1.79
N GLU A 32 -54.88 15.45 -0.88
CA GLU A 32 -55.09 15.14 0.55
C GLU A 32 -56.19 14.14 0.99
N SER A 33 -55.75 12.97 1.46
CA SER A 33 -55.60 12.64 2.89
C SER A 33 -55.86 11.15 3.17
N GLN A 34 -54.90 10.47 3.77
CA GLN A 34 -55.16 9.36 4.71
C GLN A 34 -53.90 9.06 5.55
N LYS A 35 -54.04 9.22 6.88
CA LYS A 35 -53.15 8.69 7.90
C LYS A 35 -53.39 7.19 8.07
N THR A 36 -52.32 6.39 8.05
CA THR A 36 -52.16 5.13 8.80
C THR A 36 -50.66 4.92 8.99
N ALA A 37 -50.10 5.15 10.18
CA ALA A 37 -49.98 4.19 11.29
C ALA A 37 -48.89 3.13 11.05
N GLY A 38 -47.84 3.17 11.89
CA GLY A 38 -46.87 2.09 12.09
C GLY A 38 -45.66 2.11 11.17
N SER A 39 -44.63 2.91 11.48
CA SER A 39 -43.28 2.60 11.00
C SER A 39 -42.82 1.35 11.74
N GLU A 40 -42.79 0.24 11.02
CA GLU A 40 -42.10 -0.98 11.44
C GLU A 40 -40.64 -0.66 11.81
N PRO A 41 -40.02 -1.41 12.72
CA PRO A 41 -38.60 -1.25 12.99
C PRO A 41 -37.84 -1.55 11.70
N ASP A 42 -36.92 -0.66 11.35
CA ASP A 42 -35.86 -0.93 10.37
C ASP A 42 -35.17 -2.24 10.77
N GLU A 43 -35.55 -3.36 10.13
CA GLU A 43 -34.85 -4.64 10.22
C GLU A 43 -33.46 -4.42 9.61
N ARG A 44 -32.55 -3.85 10.39
CA ARG A 44 -31.13 -3.87 10.04
C ARG A 44 -30.76 -5.33 9.88
N ALA A 45 -30.42 -5.72 8.65
CA ALA A 45 -29.87 -7.03 8.36
C ALA A 45 -28.79 -7.37 9.40
N ALA A 46 -28.80 -8.62 9.88
CA ALA A 46 -27.79 -9.07 10.83
C ALA A 46 -26.38 -8.77 10.28
N PRO A 47 -25.41 -8.39 11.13
CA PRO A 47 -24.04 -8.15 10.67
C PRO A 47 -23.52 -9.37 9.90
N PRO A 48 -22.84 -9.18 8.74
CA PRO A 48 -22.41 -10.28 7.89
C PRO A 48 -21.34 -11.17 8.53
N TYR A 49 -20.61 -10.67 9.54
CA TYR A 49 -19.56 -11.41 10.23
C TYR A 49 -19.88 -11.61 11.72
N ASP A 50 -19.82 -12.87 12.17
CA ASP A 50 -20.19 -13.26 13.55
C ASP A 50 -19.03 -13.24 14.55
N GLY A 51 -17.83 -12.95 14.06
CA GLY A 51 -16.60 -12.92 14.86
C GLY A 51 -15.75 -14.17 14.77
N SER A 52 -16.22 -15.27 14.19
CA SER A 52 -15.40 -16.47 13.94
C SER A 52 -14.39 -16.27 12.81
N TRP A 53 -13.31 -17.05 12.81
CA TRP A 53 -12.36 -17.04 11.69
C TRP A 53 -13.02 -17.55 10.41
N GLU A 54 -13.86 -18.57 10.54
CA GLU A 54 -14.64 -19.16 9.45
C GLU A 54 -15.53 -18.12 8.76
N SER A 55 -16.21 -17.28 9.54
CA SER A 55 -16.99 -16.18 9.00
C SER A 55 -16.12 -15.14 8.29
N LEU A 56 -14.96 -14.78 8.86
CA LEU A 56 -14.04 -13.82 8.25
C LEU A 56 -13.39 -14.34 6.95
N GLN A 57 -13.18 -15.65 6.80
CA GLN A 57 -12.66 -16.25 5.56
C GLN A 57 -13.59 -16.08 4.36
N GLU A 58 -14.88 -15.83 4.59
CA GLU A 58 -15.86 -15.55 3.54
C GLU A 58 -15.81 -14.09 3.04
N MET A 59 -14.86 -13.26 3.55
CA MET A 59 -14.74 -11.89 3.09
C MET A 59 -14.39 -11.79 1.59
N PRO A 60 -15.14 -11.02 0.79
CA PRO A 60 -14.83 -10.88 -0.61
C PRO A 60 -13.62 -9.96 -0.79
N VAL A 61 -12.75 -10.29 -1.75
CA VAL A 61 -11.76 -9.32 -2.24
C VAL A 61 -12.52 -8.19 -2.95
N PRO A 62 -12.46 -6.93 -2.48
CA PRO A 62 -13.27 -5.87 -3.07
C PRO A 62 -12.75 -5.49 -4.46
N ALA A 63 -13.67 -5.07 -5.34
CA ALA A 63 -13.34 -4.71 -6.72
C ALA A 63 -12.27 -3.61 -6.80
N TRP A 64 -12.32 -2.59 -5.94
CA TRP A 64 -11.32 -1.52 -5.93
C TRP A 64 -9.89 -2.04 -5.68
N PHE A 65 -9.74 -3.09 -4.87
CA PHE A 65 -8.45 -3.71 -4.60
C PHE A 65 -8.08 -4.67 -5.74
N ASN A 66 -9.01 -5.53 -6.14
CA ASN A 66 -8.72 -6.55 -7.13
C ASN A 66 -8.47 -5.97 -8.53
N ASP A 67 -9.21 -4.92 -8.91
CA ASP A 67 -9.10 -4.26 -10.21
C ASP A 67 -8.08 -3.12 -10.19
N GLY A 68 -7.87 -2.50 -9.02
CA GLY A 68 -7.00 -1.33 -8.89
C GLY A 68 -5.51 -1.62 -9.00
N LYS A 69 -5.08 -2.81 -8.56
CA LYS A 69 -3.71 -3.37 -8.65
C LYS A 69 -2.59 -2.60 -7.94
N ILE A 70 -2.53 -1.29 -8.05
CA ILE A 70 -1.36 -0.47 -7.72
C ILE A 70 -1.71 0.49 -6.58
N GLY A 71 -0.88 0.48 -5.54
CA GLY A 71 -1.00 1.43 -4.43
C GLY A 71 0.32 2.10 -4.10
N ILE A 72 0.23 3.24 -3.42
CA ILE A 72 1.37 3.93 -2.83
C ILE A 72 1.39 3.67 -1.34
N PHE A 73 2.54 3.22 -0.82
CA PHE A 73 2.81 3.17 0.61
C PHE A 73 3.68 4.35 1.00
N ILE A 74 3.50 4.89 2.20
CA ILE A 74 4.22 6.05 2.69
C ILE A 74 4.68 5.76 4.11
N HIS A 75 5.99 5.58 4.30
CA HIS A 75 6.59 5.55 5.63
C HIS A 75 7.17 6.92 5.95
N TRP A 76 6.43 7.64 6.79
CA TRP A 76 6.74 9.01 7.16
C TRP A 76 6.43 9.25 8.63
N GLY A 77 7.38 9.80 9.36
CA GLY A 77 7.28 10.04 10.79
C GLY A 77 8.58 10.63 11.33
N PRO A 78 8.73 10.74 12.66
CA PRO A 78 9.90 11.41 13.24
C PRO A 78 11.24 10.73 12.93
N TYR A 79 11.23 9.43 12.65
CA TYR A 79 12.41 8.72 12.14
C TYR A 79 12.95 9.28 10.81
N SER A 80 12.14 9.98 10.01
CA SER A 80 12.62 10.71 8.83
C SER A 80 13.58 11.84 9.19
N ALA A 81 13.54 12.37 10.42
CA ALA A 81 14.50 13.38 10.89
C ALA A 81 15.89 12.77 11.04
N ILE A 82 15.98 11.51 11.48
CA ILE A 82 17.26 10.82 11.57
C ILE A 82 17.85 10.66 10.16
N GLY A 83 17.05 10.19 9.19
CA GLY A 83 17.44 10.15 7.78
C GLY A 83 18.75 9.39 7.48
N TYR A 84 19.21 8.60 8.44
CA TYR A 84 20.54 8.00 8.46
C TYR A 84 20.45 6.61 9.07
N LYS A 85 21.14 5.66 8.43
CA LYS A 85 21.36 4.33 8.96
C LYS A 85 22.80 3.91 8.74
N ARG A 86 23.41 3.26 9.75
CA ARG A 86 24.73 2.65 9.62
C ARG A 86 24.80 1.77 8.37
N GLY A 87 25.85 1.97 7.56
CA GLY A 87 26.05 1.26 6.30
C GLY A 87 25.27 1.80 5.09
N GLY A 88 24.47 2.86 5.28
CA GLY A 88 23.77 3.55 4.19
C GLY A 88 22.69 2.70 3.50
N ALA A 89 22.17 1.67 4.16
CA ALA A 89 21.13 0.82 3.57
C ALA A 89 20.29 0.07 4.61
N GLY A 90 19.08 -0.28 4.20
CA GLY A 90 18.06 -0.93 5.02
C GLY A 90 17.18 0.08 5.76
N TYR A 91 16.26 -0.45 6.55
CA TYR A 91 15.15 0.23 7.20
C TYR A 91 15.59 1.38 8.13
N ALA A 92 15.51 2.61 7.64
CA ALA A 92 15.85 3.83 8.40
C ALA A 92 14.79 4.12 9.49
N GLU A 93 13.55 3.72 9.25
CA GLU A 93 12.43 3.74 10.21
C GLU A 93 12.65 2.84 11.43
N HIS A 94 13.63 1.91 11.37
CA HIS A 94 14.07 1.12 12.52
C HIS A 94 15.18 1.78 13.33
N VAL A 95 15.77 2.89 12.87
CA VAL A 95 16.91 3.52 13.55
C VAL A 95 16.58 4.05 14.95
N PRO A 96 15.35 4.51 15.30
CA PRO A 96 15.09 4.96 16.66
C PRO A 96 15.46 3.93 17.73
N LYS A 97 15.16 2.64 17.54
CA LYS A 97 15.63 1.58 18.47
C LYS A 97 17.14 1.31 18.38
N LEU A 98 17.74 1.50 17.20
CA LEU A 98 19.17 1.26 16.98
C LEU A 98 20.03 2.32 17.65
N LEU A 99 19.52 3.54 17.85
CA LEU A 99 20.21 4.57 18.62
C LEU A 99 20.68 4.03 19.97
N TYR A 100 19.82 3.26 20.65
CA TYR A 100 20.07 2.68 21.97
C TYR A 100 20.75 1.31 21.92
N ARG A 101 20.46 0.49 20.90
CA ARG A 101 21.00 -0.88 20.78
C ARG A 101 22.42 -0.96 20.21
N GLU A 102 22.81 0.04 19.43
CA GLU A 102 24.13 0.13 18.79
C GLU A 102 24.81 1.45 19.20
N SER A 103 24.80 1.75 20.50
CA SER A 103 25.29 3.02 21.08
C SER A 103 26.74 3.35 20.67
N ASP A 104 27.62 2.35 20.58
CA ASP A 104 29.00 2.52 20.09
C ASP A 104 29.09 3.22 18.72
N HIS A 105 28.09 3.01 17.87
CA HIS A 105 27.99 3.67 16.56
C HIS A 105 27.15 4.95 16.61
N TYR A 106 25.97 4.87 17.22
CA TYR A 106 25.00 5.95 17.13
C TYR A 106 25.24 7.09 18.12
N TYR A 107 25.89 6.88 19.26
CA TYR A 107 26.18 7.97 20.19
C TYR A 107 27.22 8.94 19.63
N PRO A 108 28.34 8.50 19.03
CA PRO A 108 29.22 9.41 18.31
C PRO A 108 28.52 10.18 17.18
N TYR A 109 27.61 9.52 16.45
CA TYR A 109 26.79 10.17 15.44
C TYR A 109 25.85 11.23 16.05
N MET A 110 25.17 10.89 17.15
CA MET A 110 24.24 11.79 17.84
C MET A 110 24.99 12.99 18.43
N GLN A 111 26.12 12.76 19.10
CA GLN A 111 26.99 13.81 19.62
C GLN A 111 27.45 14.76 18.52
N LYS A 112 27.80 14.24 17.34
CA LYS A 112 28.20 15.06 16.19
C LYS A 112 27.04 15.90 15.63
N ARG A 113 25.83 15.34 15.59
CA ARG A 113 24.67 15.97 14.94
C ARG A 113 23.91 16.91 15.87
N TRP A 114 23.64 16.48 17.09
CA TRP A 114 22.82 17.19 18.08
C TRP A 114 23.62 17.76 19.26
N GLY A 115 24.92 17.44 19.37
CA GLY A 115 25.74 17.89 20.49
C GLY A 115 25.45 17.16 21.81
N ALA A 116 24.60 16.13 21.79
CA ALA A 116 24.19 15.38 22.96
C ALA A 116 23.85 13.92 22.60
N THR A 117 23.82 13.05 23.60
CA THR A 117 23.51 11.62 23.50
C THR A 117 22.58 11.19 24.65
N PRO A 118 22.00 9.98 24.59
CA PRO A 118 21.31 9.43 25.73
C PRO A 118 22.24 9.30 26.94
N PRO A 119 21.70 9.35 28.16
CA PRO A 119 20.28 9.54 28.49
C PRO A 119 19.87 11.03 28.58
N ALA A 120 20.77 11.98 28.30
CA ALA A 120 20.46 13.40 28.34
C ALA A 120 19.64 13.88 27.13
N PHE A 121 19.82 13.24 25.97
CA PHE A 121 19.13 13.54 24.71
C PHE A 121 18.86 12.26 23.93
N GLY A 122 17.60 11.98 23.61
CA GLY A 122 17.14 10.74 23.00
C GLY A 122 16.13 10.94 21.88
N TYR A 123 15.44 9.86 21.50
CA TYR A 123 14.47 9.90 20.41
C TYR A 123 13.35 10.91 20.63
N LYS A 124 12.84 11.02 21.87
CA LYS A 124 11.84 12.03 22.26
C LYS A 124 12.25 13.47 21.90
N ASP A 125 13.55 13.75 21.93
CA ASP A 125 14.10 15.09 21.69
C ASP A 125 14.37 15.35 20.20
N ILE A 126 14.35 14.30 19.38
CA ILE A 126 14.45 14.38 17.90
C ILE A 126 13.07 14.63 17.28
N ILE A 127 11.99 14.20 17.93
CA ILE A 127 10.60 14.35 17.45
C ILE A 127 10.27 15.78 16.98
N PRO A 128 10.66 16.85 17.69
CA PRO A 128 10.40 18.22 17.25
C PRO A 128 11.00 18.61 15.89
N GLU A 129 11.95 17.86 15.32
CA GLU A 129 12.45 18.13 13.95
C GLU A 129 11.47 17.71 12.85
N PHE A 130 10.46 16.89 13.19
CA PHE A 130 9.41 16.50 12.29
C PHE A 130 8.34 17.60 12.20
N GLN A 131 8.41 18.45 11.18
CA GLN A 131 7.59 19.67 11.10
C GLN A 131 6.61 19.70 9.92
N ALA A 132 6.83 18.90 8.87
CA ALA A 132 5.99 18.90 7.66
C ALA A 132 5.79 20.29 7.03
N GLU A 133 6.76 21.20 7.16
CA GLU A 133 6.63 22.62 6.80
C GLU A 133 6.32 22.88 5.32
N ASN A 134 6.75 21.98 4.43
CA ASN A 134 6.54 22.05 2.99
C ASN A 134 5.50 21.02 2.51
N TRP A 135 4.73 20.44 3.42
CA TRP A 135 3.81 19.36 3.10
C TRP A 135 2.49 19.88 2.53
N ASP A 136 2.19 19.43 1.31
CA ASP A 136 0.92 19.65 0.63
C ASP A 136 0.28 18.28 0.32
N PRO A 137 -0.78 17.88 1.05
CA PRO A 137 -1.45 16.60 0.82
C PRO A 137 -2.18 16.55 -0.53
N ASP A 138 -2.66 17.67 -1.08
CA ASP A 138 -3.31 17.70 -2.39
C ASP A 138 -2.30 17.49 -3.51
N ARG A 139 -1.09 18.05 -3.37
CA ARG A 139 0.02 17.79 -4.30
C ARG A 139 0.46 16.33 -4.29
N TRP A 140 0.53 15.71 -3.11
CA TRP A 140 0.79 14.27 -2.99
C TRP A 140 -0.32 13.44 -3.66
N ALA A 141 -1.58 13.67 -3.29
CA ALA A 141 -2.72 12.94 -3.83
C ALA A 141 -2.83 13.08 -5.36
N LYS A 142 -2.63 14.29 -5.89
CA LYS A 142 -2.59 14.55 -7.34
C LYS A 142 -1.48 13.78 -8.03
N LEU A 143 -0.26 13.78 -7.47
CA LEU A 143 0.85 12.99 -8.00
C LEU A 143 0.49 11.49 -8.03
N PHE A 144 -0.06 10.95 -6.95
CA PHE A 144 -0.40 9.52 -6.86
C PHE A 144 -1.47 9.11 -7.88
N ALA A 145 -2.48 9.96 -8.08
CA ALA A 145 -3.49 9.74 -9.12
C ALA A 145 -2.89 9.84 -10.53
N GLU A 146 -2.04 10.85 -10.79
CA GLU A 146 -1.37 11.04 -12.10
C GLU A 146 -0.48 9.86 -12.49
N VAL A 147 0.13 9.17 -11.52
CA VAL A 147 0.99 8.01 -11.77
C VAL A 147 0.22 6.67 -11.77
N GLY A 148 -1.11 6.72 -11.67
CA GLY A 148 -1.97 5.55 -11.81
C GLY A 148 -2.13 4.69 -10.54
N ALA A 149 -1.80 5.21 -9.36
CA ALA A 149 -2.19 4.51 -8.14
C ALA A 149 -3.72 4.53 -7.98
N THR A 150 -4.28 3.52 -7.31
CA THR A 150 -5.73 3.47 -7.01
C THR A 150 -6.02 3.46 -5.51
N TYR A 151 -5.00 3.23 -4.68
CA TYR A 151 -5.08 3.31 -3.23
C TYR A 151 -3.79 3.85 -2.62
N VAL A 152 -3.90 4.48 -1.46
CA VAL A 152 -2.78 5.05 -0.70
C VAL A 152 -2.82 4.52 0.73
N VAL A 153 -1.66 4.06 1.20
CA VAL A 153 -1.42 3.59 2.56
C VAL A 153 -0.41 4.54 3.22
N LEU A 154 -0.76 5.16 4.35
CA LEU A 154 0.15 6.02 5.12
C LEU A 154 0.40 5.41 6.49
N THR A 155 1.64 5.33 6.96
CA THR A 155 1.94 4.97 8.35
C THR A 155 1.25 5.92 9.32
N ALA A 156 0.16 5.47 9.93
CA ALA A 156 -0.57 6.19 10.97
C ALA A 156 0.24 6.16 12.26
N GLU A 157 0.74 4.98 12.62
CA GLU A 157 1.72 4.80 13.68
C GLU A 157 2.65 3.65 13.27
N HIS A 158 3.95 3.91 13.33
CA HIS A 158 4.97 2.89 13.12
C HIS A 158 5.33 2.23 14.48
N HIS A 159 6.41 1.47 14.56
CA HIS A 159 6.82 0.78 15.79
C HIS A 159 7.32 1.71 16.92
N ASP A 160 7.50 3.00 16.64
CA ASP A 160 8.20 3.97 17.48
C ASP A 160 7.30 4.69 18.50
N GLY A 161 6.00 4.36 18.54
CA GLY A 161 5.04 4.91 19.50
C GLY A 161 4.47 6.28 19.13
N TRP A 162 4.79 6.78 17.95
CA TRP A 162 4.33 8.07 17.43
C TRP A 162 3.08 7.93 16.56
N ALA A 163 2.07 8.75 16.85
CA ALA A 163 0.83 8.83 16.07
C ALA A 163 0.84 10.02 15.08
N ASN A 164 0.70 9.78 13.78
CA ASN A 164 0.60 10.81 12.75
C ASN A 164 -0.79 11.47 12.65
N TRP A 165 -1.72 11.13 13.54
CA TRP A 165 -3.07 11.68 13.56
C TRP A 165 -3.34 12.48 14.82
N ASP A 166 -4.43 13.23 14.84
CA ASP A 166 -4.91 13.91 16.05
C ASP A 166 -5.50 12.88 17.02
N SER A 167 -4.68 12.35 17.94
CA SER A 167 -5.07 11.26 18.85
C SER A 167 -5.44 11.75 20.24
N ASP A 168 -6.60 11.35 20.74
CA ASP A 168 -7.04 11.60 22.11
C ASP A 168 -6.41 10.62 23.13
N LEU A 169 -5.68 9.60 22.64
CA LEU A 169 -5.15 8.49 23.45
C LEU A 169 -3.65 8.61 23.76
N THR A 170 -2.95 9.53 23.11
CA THR A 170 -1.52 9.77 23.35
C THR A 170 -1.14 11.22 23.04
N PRO A 171 -0.34 11.89 23.88
CA PRO A 171 0.20 13.21 23.56
C PRO A 171 1.33 13.15 22.53
N TRP A 172 1.85 11.95 22.24
CA TRP A 172 2.92 11.73 21.26
C TRP A 172 2.31 11.58 19.86
N ASN A 173 1.73 12.68 19.39
CA ASN A 173 1.02 12.72 18.12
C ASN A 173 1.32 13.99 17.31
N ALA A 174 1.03 13.96 16.01
CA ALA A 174 1.34 15.05 15.07
C ALA A 174 0.49 16.32 15.24
N MET A 175 -0.66 16.25 15.92
CA MET A 175 -1.46 17.41 16.25
C MET A 175 -0.90 18.15 17.48
N ASP A 176 -0.46 17.39 18.49
CA ASP A 176 0.06 17.92 19.75
C ASP A 176 1.54 18.26 19.70
N MET A 177 2.31 17.71 18.76
CA MET A 177 3.75 17.92 18.64
C MET A 177 4.19 18.02 17.18
N GLY A 178 5.38 18.55 16.94
CA GLY A 178 5.95 18.63 15.60
C GLY A 178 5.06 19.43 14.63
N PRO A 179 4.41 18.80 13.62
CA PRO A 179 3.65 19.49 12.57
C PRO A 179 2.45 20.31 13.01
N LYS A 180 1.90 20.05 14.20
CA LYS A 180 0.64 20.64 14.69
C LYS A 180 -0.52 20.46 13.70
N ARG A 181 -0.60 19.26 13.13
CA ARG A 181 -1.51 18.93 12.03
C ARG A 181 -1.88 17.45 12.04
N ASP A 182 -3.16 17.16 11.80
CA ASP A 182 -3.64 15.80 11.55
C ASP A 182 -3.22 15.32 10.14
N LEU A 183 -2.05 14.67 10.06
CA LEU A 183 -1.47 14.22 8.79
C LEU A 183 -2.30 13.09 8.17
N VAL A 184 -2.84 12.19 8.98
CA VAL A 184 -3.71 11.09 8.53
C VAL A 184 -5.02 11.64 7.97
N GLY A 185 -5.70 12.52 8.70
CA GLY A 185 -6.95 13.12 8.28
C GLY A 185 -6.83 13.96 7.02
N ASP A 186 -5.81 14.81 6.94
CA ASP A 186 -5.62 15.71 5.80
C ASP A 186 -5.21 14.97 4.53
N LEU A 187 -4.33 13.97 4.63
CA LEU A 187 -4.01 13.13 3.48
C LEU A 187 -5.23 12.33 3.03
N GLY A 188 -5.99 11.74 3.97
CA GLY A 188 -7.18 10.97 3.65
C GLY A 188 -8.24 11.78 2.89
N LYS A 189 -8.46 13.05 3.28
CA LYS A 189 -9.35 13.98 2.55
C LYS A 189 -8.83 14.25 1.14
N ALA A 190 -7.53 14.54 0.98
CA ALA A 190 -6.92 14.83 -0.31
C ALA A 190 -6.95 13.61 -1.25
N VAL A 191 -6.56 12.44 -0.78
CA VAL A 191 -6.57 11.17 -1.54
C VAL A 191 -7.97 10.87 -2.06
N ARG A 192 -9.00 11.00 -1.22
CA ARG A 192 -10.40 10.77 -1.64
C ARG A 192 -10.91 11.83 -2.61
N LYS A 193 -10.49 13.09 -2.49
CA LYS A 193 -10.81 14.15 -3.46
C LYS A 193 -10.32 13.78 -4.89
N HIS A 194 -9.24 13.02 -5.00
CA HIS A 194 -8.71 12.51 -6.28
C HIS A 194 -9.22 11.10 -6.64
N GLY A 195 -10.28 10.61 -5.97
CA GLY A 195 -10.93 9.34 -6.29
C GLY A 195 -10.17 8.08 -5.86
N LEU A 196 -9.12 8.24 -5.05
CA LEU A 196 -8.29 7.14 -4.57
C LEU A 196 -8.84 6.56 -3.26
N LYS A 197 -8.60 5.26 -3.05
CA LYS A 197 -8.87 4.57 -1.78
C LYS A 197 -7.80 4.89 -0.75
N TYR A 198 -8.16 4.89 0.53
CA TYR A 198 -7.26 5.36 1.58
C TYR A 198 -7.20 4.45 2.80
N ALA A 199 -5.99 4.28 3.33
CA ALA A 199 -5.73 3.47 4.51
C ALA A 199 -4.60 4.08 5.37
N PRO A 200 -4.85 4.35 6.65
CA PRO A 200 -3.80 4.52 7.64
C PRO A 200 -3.29 3.12 8.04
N SER A 201 -1.98 2.84 7.88
CA SER A 201 -1.36 1.60 8.37
C SER A 201 -0.96 1.70 9.82
N TYR A 202 -1.03 0.58 10.53
CA TYR A 202 -0.86 0.52 11.97
C TYR A 202 0.14 -0.57 12.37
N HIS A 203 1.24 -0.18 13.00
CA HIS A 203 2.39 -1.06 13.26
C HIS A 203 2.77 -1.12 14.75
N ARG A 204 1.82 -0.82 15.64
CA ARG A 204 2.06 -0.70 17.09
C ARG A 204 2.33 -2.06 17.76
N GLU A 205 2.00 -3.16 17.11
CA GLU A 205 2.10 -4.53 17.66
C GLU A 205 3.53 -4.95 18.00
N ARG A 206 4.55 -4.30 17.41
CA ARG A 206 5.96 -4.50 17.75
C ARG A 206 6.52 -3.47 18.74
N HIS A 207 5.71 -2.49 19.15
CA HIS A 207 6.15 -1.36 19.96
C HIS A 207 6.71 -1.79 21.32
N THR A 208 6.12 -2.82 21.95
CA THR A 208 6.49 -3.28 23.29
C THR A 208 7.95 -3.74 23.41
N GLY A 209 8.51 -4.27 22.33
CA GLY A 209 9.92 -4.66 22.26
C GLY A 209 10.83 -3.56 21.69
N PHE A 210 10.29 -2.51 21.09
CA PHE A 210 11.06 -1.60 20.23
C PHE A 210 12.14 -0.85 21.01
N PHE A 211 11.82 -0.31 22.17
CA PHE A 211 12.77 0.35 23.10
C PHE A 211 13.19 -0.54 24.29
N ALA A 212 12.94 -1.86 24.19
CA ALA A 212 13.23 -2.82 25.25
C ALA A 212 14.58 -3.56 25.04
N LYS A 213 15.05 -4.21 26.11
CA LYS A 213 16.23 -5.10 26.11
C LYS A 213 16.01 -6.32 25.21
N ASP A 214 14.82 -6.92 25.26
CA ASP A 214 14.47 -8.10 24.47
C ASP A 214 13.43 -7.75 23.41
N LEU A 215 13.71 -8.14 22.16
CA LEU A 215 12.73 -8.04 21.08
C LEU A 215 11.80 -9.25 21.15
N TYR A 216 10.52 -9.05 20.83
CA TYR A 216 9.54 -10.12 20.65
C TYR A 216 9.39 -11.02 21.89
N ALA A 217 9.43 -10.42 23.08
CA ALA A 217 9.13 -11.06 24.36
C ALA A 217 7.79 -10.56 24.90
N VAL A 218 7.03 -11.42 25.58
CA VAL A 218 5.76 -11.04 26.20
C VAL A 218 5.96 -9.98 27.28
N GLU A 219 7.08 -10.06 28.01
CA GLU A 219 7.51 -9.07 28.98
C GLU A 219 9.01 -8.84 28.82
N SER A 220 9.41 -7.57 28.76
CA SER A 220 10.81 -7.16 28.79
C SER A 220 10.98 -5.94 29.70
N LYS A 221 12.21 -5.44 29.77
CA LYS A 221 12.59 -4.23 30.49
C LYS A 221 13.06 -3.17 29.49
N PRO A 222 12.89 -1.88 29.79
CA PRO A 222 13.50 -0.83 28.99
C PRO A 222 15.01 -1.03 28.88
N GLN A 223 15.60 -0.56 27.78
CA GLN A 223 17.05 -0.30 27.73
C GLN A 223 17.46 0.64 28.86
N GLU A 224 18.72 0.59 29.31
CA GLU A 224 19.17 1.34 30.48
C GLU A 224 19.02 2.85 30.29
N ASP A 225 19.47 3.38 29.15
CA ASP A 225 19.32 4.80 28.83
C ASP A 225 17.85 5.21 28.64
N ILE A 226 16.99 4.31 28.15
CA ILE A 226 15.54 4.56 28.07
C ILE A 226 14.93 4.65 29.47
N ALA A 227 15.31 3.78 30.39
CA ALA A 227 14.84 3.82 31.77
C ALA A 227 15.26 5.13 32.45
N GLU A 228 16.49 5.58 32.23
CA GLU A 228 16.97 6.85 32.76
C GLU A 228 16.30 8.05 32.09
N GLU A 229 16.05 8.02 30.78
CA GLU A 229 15.27 9.05 30.08
C GLU A 229 13.85 9.18 30.64
N ILE A 230 13.17 8.06 30.91
CA ILE A 230 11.84 8.06 31.55
C ILE A 230 11.93 8.62 32.97
N GLN A 231 13.00 8.31 33.73
CA GLN A 231 13.18 8.89 35.06
C GLN A 231 13.36 10.42 35.00
N ARG A 232 14.06 10.92 33.97
CA ARG A 232 14.31 12.35 33.75
C ARG A 232 13.08 13.08 33.20
N VAL A 233 12.32 12.43 32.33
CA VAL A 233 11.11 12.95 31.66
C VAL A 233 10.01 11.88 31.76
N PRO A 234 9.26 11.83 32.88
CA PRO A 234 8.25 10.79 33.13
C PRO A 234 7.19 10.68 32.03
N GLU A 235 6.85 11.79 31.36
CA GLU A 235 5.89 11.84 30.26
C GLU A 235 6.34 11.05 29.02
N ALA A 236 7.65 10.80 28.87
CA ALA A 236 8.19 9.97 27.80
C ALA A 236 7.92 8.47 27.99
N ALA A 237 7.42 8.05 29.16
CA ALA A 237 7.06 6.66 29.40
C ALA A 237 6.02 6.13 28.39
N SER A 238 5.04 6.94 28.00
CA SER A 238 4.00 6.54 27.04
C SER A 238 4.47 6.57 25.57
N LEU A 239 5.61 7.21 25.28
CA LEU A 239 6.27 7.13 23.98
C LEU A 239 7.09 5.83 23.86
N TYR A 240 7.84 5.49 24.91
CA TYR A 240 8.80 4.38 24.84
C TYR A 240 8.19 3.02 25.18
N GLY A 241 7.17 3.00 26.03
CA GLY A 241 6.51 1.81 26.51
C GLY A 241 5.06 1.68 26.05
N PRO A 242 4.34 0.66 26.54
CA PRO A 242 4.75 -0.27 27.59
C PRO A 242 5.71 -1.36 27.09
N PHE A 243 6.52 -1.95 27.97
CA PHE A 243 7.51 -2.99 27.61
C PHE A 243 6.97 -4.43 27.75
N ARG A 244 5.65 -4.61 27.60
CA ARG A 244 4.96 -5.88 27.81
C ARG A 244 3.64 -5.92 27.03
N TYR A 245 3.23 -7.13 26.65
CA TYR A 245 1.89 -7.41 26.16
C TYR A 245 1.00 -7.72 27.36
N ASP A 246 0.46 -6.70 28.01
CA ASP A 246 -0.57 -6.87 29.04
C ASP A 246 -1.94 -6.44 28.50
N LYS A 247 -2.98 -6.64 29.32
CA LYS A 247 -4.34 -6.27 28.93
C LYS A 247 -4.45 -4.79 28.58
N ALA A 248 -3.76 -3.91 29.32
CA ALA A 248 -3.82 -2.46 29.10
C ALA A 248 -3.22 -2.08 27.74
N PHE A 249 -2.07 -2.64 27.37
CA PHE A 249 -1.49 -2.44 26.04
C PHE A 249 -2.42 -2.94 24.92
N ILE A 250 -3.01 -4.13 25.09
CA ILE A 250 -3.87 -4.73 24.07
C ILE A 250 -5.17 -3.94 23.92
N ASP A 251 -5.76 -3.48 25.03
CA ASP A 251 -6.94 -2.61 25.02
C ASP A 251 -6.61 -1.25 24.37
N ASP A 252 -5.46 -0.63 24.68
CA ASP A 252 -4.96 0.60 24.01
C ASP A 252 -4.76 0.38 22.51
N TYR A 253 -4.16 -0.75 22.11
CA TYR A 253 -3.95 -1.09 20.71
C TYR A 253 -5.25 -1.07 19.92
N VAL A 254 -6.29 -1.75 20.42
CA VAL A 254 -7.62 -1.80 19.80
C VAL A 254 -8.32 -0.45 19.85
N ALA A 255 -8.21 0.28 20.97
CA ALA A 255 -8.82 1.60 21.13
C ALA A 255 -8.28 2.61 20.11
N ARG A 256 -6.96 2.62 19.86
CA ARG A 256 -6.33 3.47 18.83
C ARG A 256 -6.78 3.11 17.42
N TRP A 257 -6.87 1.82 17.08
CA TRP A 257 -7.45 1.43 15.79
C TRP A 257 -8.90 1.89 15.67
N LYS A 258 -9.70 1.75 16.74
CA LYS A 258 -11.09 2.21 16.77
C LYS A 258 -11.21 3.73 16.62
N GLU A 259 -10.26 4.49 17.17
CA GLU A 259 -10.15 5.93 16.95
C GLU A 259 -9.87 6.25 15.47
N ILE A 260 -8.89 5.59 14.85
CA ILE A 260 -8.58 5.72 13.41
C ILE A 260 -9.81 5.40 12.56
N GLN A 261 -10.48 4.29 12.86
CA GLN A 261 -11.68 3.84 12.14
C GLN A 261 -12.79 4.89 12.23
N LYS A 262 -13.07 5.40 13.43
CA LYS A 262 -14.09 6.42 13.68
C LYS A 262 -13.77 7.74 12.98
N LYS A 263 -12.52 8.21 13.06
CA LYS A 263 -12.10 9.50 12.50
C LYS A 263 -12.00 9.47 10.98
N TYR A 264 -11.57 8.34 10.39
CA TYR A 264 -11.11 8.33 8.99
C TYR A 264 -11.80 7.32 8.07
N GLN A 265 -12.59 6.38 8.60
CA GLN A 265 -13.33 5.35 7.83
C GLN A 265 -12.49 4.68 6.72
N PRO A 266 -11.37 4.04 7.06
CA PRO A 266 -10.43 3.55 6.06
C PRO A 266 -11.03 2.48 5.16
N ASP A 267 -10.53 2.39 3.93
CA ASP A 267 -10.89 1.34 2.97
C ASP A 267 -10.14 0.03 3.23
N PHE A 268 -9.00 0.08 3.92
CA PHE A 268 -8.13 -1.06 4.17
C PHE A 268 -7.62 -1.05 5.62
N LEU A 269 -7.79 -2.16 6.33
CA LEU A 269 -7.12 -2.42 7.62
C LEU A 269 -5.76 -3.02 7.30
N TRP A 270 -4.74 -2.16 7.34
CA TRP A 270 -3.36 -2.55 7.11
C TRP A 270 -2.62 -2.59 8.44
N VAL A 271 -2.19 -3.79 8.85
CA VAL A 271 -1.34 -3.98 10.03
C VAL A 271 -0.02 -4.64 9.65
N ASP A 272 1.03 -4.39 10.43
CA ASP A 272 2.32 -5.07 10.22
C ASP A 272 2.23 -6.55 10.67
N ASP A 273 3.35 -7.27 10.69
CA ASP A 273 3.38 -8.65 11.19
C ASP A 273 3.47 -8.70 12.73
N PHE A 274 3.10 -9.86 13.29
CA PHE A 274 3.06 -10.09 14.74
C PHE A 274 4.09 -11.17 15.11
N PRO A 275 5.42 -10.87 15.20
CA PRO A 275 6.43 -11.89 15.44
C PRO A 275 6.20 -12.64 16.75
N ILE A 276 5.62 -11.95 17.75
CA ILE A 276 5.29 -12.52 19.06
C ILE A 276 4.43 -13.79 18.97
N TYR A 277 3.65 -13.97 17.89
CA TYR A 277 2.85 -15.17 17.67
C TYR A 277 3.66 -16.46 17.49
N THR A 278 4.94 -16.33 17.16
CA THR A 278 5.88 -17.46 16.95
C THR A 278 7.14 -17.36 17.81
N ARG A 279 7.17 -16.41 18.74
CA ARG A 279 8.33 -16.10 19.59
C ARG A 279 7.95 -16.23 21.05
N ASP A 280 8.96 -16.28 21.90
CA ASP A 280 8.80 -16.37 23.36
C ASP A 280 7.86 -17.51 23.80
N GLY A 281 8.00 -18.67 23.13
CA GLY A 281 7.23 -19.89 23.43
C GLY A 281 5.83 -19.96 22.81
N ASN A 282 5.40 -18.95 22.05
CA ASN A 282 4.12 -18.98 21.34
C ASN A 282 4.22 -19.69 19.99
N GLN A 283 3.12 -20.35 19.61
CA GLN A 283 2.77 -20.85 18.28
C GLN A 283 1.25 -20.69 18.12
N VAL A 284 0.77 -19.44 17.98
CA VAL A 284 -0.66 -19.09 18.10
C VAL A 284 -1.53 -19.92 17.15
N ARG A 285 -1.11 -20.10 15.89
CA ARG A 285 -1.85 -20.90 14.90
C ARG A 285 -1.83 -22.41 15.14
N ALA A 286 -0.95 -22.88 16.04
CA ALA A 286 -0.95 -24.25 16.54
C ALA A 286 -1.67 -24.40 17.90
N GLY A 287 -2.36 -23.35 18.36
CA GLY A 287 -3.10 -23.34 19.63
C GLY A 287 -2.21 -23.21 20.88
N ILE A 288 -0.95 -22.83 20.71
CA ILE A 288 -0.02 -22.61 21.83
C ILE A 288 0.19 -21.11 21.98
N ALA A 289 -0.42 -20.49 22.98
CA ALA A 289 -0.25 -19.07 23.24
C ALA A 289 -0.20 -18.80 24.74
N LYS A 290 0.72 -17.92 25.15
CA LYS A 290 0.70 -17.34 26.49
C LYS A 290 -0.61 -16.55 26.67
N PRO A 291 -1.20 -16.49 27.88
CA PRO A 291 -2.49 -15.86 28.10
C PRO A 291 -2.67 -14.44 27.51
N PRO A 292 -1.72 -13.49 27.65
CA PRO A 292 -1.89 -12.18 27.02
C PRO A 292 -1.85 -12.23 25.48
N ILE A 293 -1.10 -13.16 24.90
CA ILE A 293 -1.02 -13.30 23.44
C ILE A 293 -2.29 -13.96 22.89
N GLN A 294 -2.89 -14.90 23.63
CA GLN A 294 -4.22 -15.41 23.30
C GLN A 294 -5.26 -14.29 23.35
N TYR A 295 -5.25 -13.47 24.41
CA TYR A 295 -6.14 -12.31 24.52
C TYR A 295 -5.96 -11.34 23.34
N MET A 296 -4.71 -11.07 22.95
CA MET A 296 -4.38 -10.26 21.78
C MET A 296 -4.97 -10.83 20.49
N ASP A 297 -4.84 -12.14 20.24
CA ASP A 297 -5.43 -12.80 19.06
C ASP A 297 -6.95 -12.66 19.03
N ASP A 298 -7.62 -12.88 20.15
CA ASP A 298 -9.08 -12.72 20.26
C ASP A 298 -9.54 -11.28 20.02
N GLN A 299 -8.80 -10.31 20.56
CA GLN A 299 -9.10 -8.89 20.35
C GLN A 299 -8.88 -8.45 18.90
N LEU A 300 -7.84 -8.97 18.23
CA LEU A 300 -7.55 -8.63 16.83
C LEU A 300 -8.56 -9.27 15.86
N ARG A 301 -9.01 -10.49 16.14
CA ARG A 301 -10.15 -11.10 15.44
C ARG A 301 -11.41 -10.22 15.59
N GLY A 302 -11.69 -9.74 16.80
CA GLY A 302 -12.77 -8.78 17.05
C GLY A 302 -12.59 -7.47 16.30
N MET A 303 -11.38 -6.94 16.24
CA MET A 303 -11.03 -5.71 15.51
C MET A 303 -11.31 -5.83 14.00
N ILE A 304 -10.95 -6.96 13.38
CA ILE A 304 -11.25 -7.23 11.96
C ILE A 304 -12.77 -7.35 11.78
N THR A 305 -13.45 -8.06 12.67
CA THR A 305 -14.91 -8.25 12.62
C THR A 305 -15.65 -6.91 12.70
N ASP A 306 -15.29 -6.06 13.66
CA ASP A 306 -15.83 -4.71 13.83
C ASP A 306 -15.59 -3.88 12.56
N PHE A 307 -14.38 -3.92 12.00
CA PHE A 307 -14.03 -3.17 10.79
C PHE A 307 -14.86 -3.60 9.57
N MET A 308 -14.99 -4.91 9.34
CA MET A 308 -15.74 -5.47 8.22
C MET A 308 -17.24 -5.20 8.34
N ASN A 309 -17.81 -5.39 9.53
CA ASN A 309 -19.23 -5.13 9.80
C ASN A 309 -19.56 -3.63 9.71
N GLU A 310 -18.70 -2.75 10.22
CA GLU A 310 -18.94 -1.31 10.10
C GLU A 310 -18.85 -0.86 8.62
N GLY A 311 -17.88 -1.39 7.86
CA GLY A 311 -17.79 -1.20 6.41
C GLY A 311 -19.06 -1.60 5.68
N SER A 312 -19.59 -2.79 5.99
CA SER A 312 -20.87 -3.26 5.44
C SER A 312 -22.03 -2.33 5.81
N SER A 313 -22.14 -1.91 7.06
CA SER A 313 -23.24 -1.04 7.54
C SER A 313 -23.33 0.32 6.84
N ARG A 314 -22.20 0.80 6.28
CA ARG A 314 -22.10 2.06 5.53
C ARG A 314 -21.99 1.86 4.02
N GLY A 315 -22.15 0.63 3.52
CA GLY A 315 -22.03 0.30 2.09
C GLY A 315 -20.61 0.47 1.54
N GLN A 316 -19.59 0.44 2.39
CA GLN A 316 -18.18 0.55 1.99
C GLN A 316 -17.56 -0.84 1.88
N ALA A 317 -17.09 -1.19 0.68
CA ALA A 317 -16.30 -2.39 0.48
C ALA A 317 -14.90 -2.21 1.09
N VAL A 318 -14.69 -2.77 2.27
CA VAL A 318 -13.41 -2.73 3.00
C VAL A 318 -12.66 -4.06 2.91
N TYR A 319 -11.37 -4.07 3.27
CA TYR A 319 -10.53 -5.29 3.24
C TYR A 319 -9.41 -5.25 4.29
N CYS A 320 -8.65 -6.32 4.46
CA CYS A 320 -7.48 -6.35 5.33
C CYS A 320 -6.29 -7.13 4.74
N ASN A 321 -5.10 -6.89 5.25
CA ASN A 321 -3.91 -7.68 4.93
C ASN A 321 -3.68 -8.80 5.95
N ASN A 322 -2.90 -9.80 5.53
CA ASN A 322 -2.41 -10.90 6.35
C ASN A 322 -0.89 -10.99 6.15
N LYS A 323 -0.16 -10.27 7.02
CA LYS A 323 1.26 -9.99 6.81
C LYS A 323 2.17 -11.05 7.41
N GLY A 324 3.34 -11.21 6.82
CA GLY A 324 4.49 -11.91 7.40
C GLY A 324 4.79 -13.26 6.74
N GLY A 325 6.00 -13.77 6.99
CA GLY A 325 6.35 -15.16 6.62
C GLY A 325 5.61 -16.20 7.46
N ASN A 326 5.18 -15.80 8.66
CA ASN A 326 4.17 -16.49 9.45
C ASN A 326 2.92 -15.59 9.43
N PRO A 327 1.90 -15.93 8.63
CA PRO A 327 0.71 -15.10 8.49
C PRO A 327 0.08 -14.78 9.85
N ASN A 328 -0.31 -13.52 10.03
CA ASN A 328 -0.98 -13.03 11.24
C ASN A 328 -2.26 -13.84 11.54
N TRP A 329 -3.07 -14.08 10.51
CA TRP A 329 -4.39 -14.70 10.59
C TRP A 329 -4.42 -16.05 9.84
N PRO A 330 -5.44 -16.90 10.07
CA PRO A 330 -5.67 -18.08 9.24
C PRO A 330 -5.78 -17.78 7.74
N ASP A 331 -5.47 -18.77 6.93
CA ASP A 331 -5.54 -18.68 5.46
C ASP A 331 -6.93 -18.27 5.00
N GLY A 332 -7.03 -17.41 3.97
CA GLY A 332 -8.32 -16.92 3.47
C GLY A 332 -8.85 -15.66 4.17
N VAL A 333 -8.26 -15.24 5.29
CA VAL A 333 -8.55 -13.93 5.89
C VAL A 333 -7.63 -12.88 5.29
N GLY A 334 -8.18 -11.94 4.53
CA GLY A 334 -7.42 -10.86 3.89
C GLY A 334 -6.48 -11.34 2.77
N CYS A 335 -5.66 -10.43 2.23
CA CYS A 335 -4.62 -10.81 1.26
C CYS A 335 -3.28 -11.09 1.96
N TYR A 336 -2.56 -12.11 1.49
CA TYR A 336 -1.19 -12.32 1.95
C TYR A 336 -0.29 -11.16 1.59
N GLU A 337 0.63 -10.82 2.49
CA GLU A 337 1.54 -9.72 2.27
C GLU A 337 2.88 -9.94 2.99
N LYS A 338 3.97 -9.51 2.37
CA LYS A 338 5.29 -9.44 2.99
C LYS A 338 6.12 -8.39 2.26
N ASP A 339 7.13 -7.86 2.96
CA ASP A 339 8.12 -7.01 2.34
C ASP A 339 8.81 -7.74 1.19
N ASN A 340 8.74 -7.15 -0.01
CA ASN A 340 9.23 -7.71 -1.26
C ASN A 340 8.66 -9.10 -1.57
N LEU A 341 7.42 -9.40 -1.14
CA LEU A 341 6.73 -10.64 -1.50
C LEU A 341 6.71 -10.77 -3.03
N LYS A 342 7.11 -11.93 -3.55
CA LYS A 342 7.10 -12.24 -4.99
C LYS A 342 6.85 -13.72 -5.21
N PHE A 343 5.59 -14.13 -5.14
CA PHE A 343 5.24 -15.52 -5.43
C PHE A 343 5.81 -15.95 -6.78
N LYS A 344 6.25 -17.21 -6.85
CA LYS A 344 6.75 -17.85 -8.08
C LYS A 344 5.67 -18.59 -8.85
N VAL A 345 4.46 -18.61 -8.29
CA VAL A 345 3.26 -19.24 -8.84
C VAL A 345 2.13 -18.22 -8.89
N ILE A 346 1.04 -18.56 -9.58
CA ILE A 346 -0.23 -17.84 -9.45
C ILE A 346 -0.83 -18.21 -8.09
N GLY A 347 -0.68 -17.33 -7.11
CA GLY A 347 -1.08 -17.59 -5.72
C GLY A 347 -2.52 -17.16 -5.39
N PRO A 348 -2.96 -17.39 -4.13
CA PRO A 348 -4.15 -16.74 -3.57
C PRO A 348 -3.96 -15.21 -3.59
N LYS A 349 -4.99 -14.41 -3.33
CA LYS A 349 -4.85 -12.95 -3.41
C LYS A 349 -3.75 -12.46 -2.47
N TRP A 350 -2.82 -11.67 -3.00
CA TRP A 350 -1.65 -11.19 -2.27
C TRP A 350 -1.23 -9.79 -2.68
N GLN A 351 -0.33 -9.18 -1.92
CA GLN A 351 0.24 -7.86 -2.19
C GLN A 351 1.75 -7.86 -1.92
N SER A 352 2.52 -7.27 -2.83
CA SER A 352 3.94 -6.99 -2.64
C SER A 352 4.10 -5.60 -2.04
N CYS A 353 4.60 -5.51 -0.81
CA CYS A 353 5.05 -4.24 -0.23
C CYS A 353 6.53 -4.04 -0.55
N THR A 354 6.88 -3.07 -1.38
CA THR A 354 8.28 -2.86 -1.76
C THR A 354 8.63 -1.38 -1.81
N THR A 355 9.92 -1.05 -1.95
CA THR A 355 10.45 0.32 -2.03
C THR A 355 11.33 0.49 -3.28
N PHE A 356 11.61 1.72 -3.68
CA PHE A 356 12.54 2.00 -4.80
C PHE A 356 14.02 1.80 -4.43
N GLY A 357 14.34 1.92 -3.14
CA GLY A 357 15.70 1.76 -2.62
C GLY A 357 15.82 0.53 -1.73
N SER A 358 16.29 0.75 -0.51
CA SER A 358 16.53 -0.26 0.52
C SER A 358 15.77 0.01 1.82
N SER A 359 15.27 1.24 2.00
CA SER A 359 14.54 1.70 3.19
C SER A 359 13.09 2.00 2.83
N PHE A 360 12.17 1.83 3.79
CA PHE A 360 10.81 2.35 3.65
C PHE A 360 10.77 3.84 4.07
N GLY A 361 11.29 4.16 5.25
CA GLY A 361 11.46 5.55 5.70
C GLY A 361 12.58 6.26 4.95
N TYR A 362 12.60 7.60 5.03
CA TYR A 362 13.63 8.42 4.38
C TYR A 362 15.05 8.03 4.80
N LEU A 363 15.91 7.80 3.81
CA LEU A 363 17.34 7.50 4.00
C LEU A 363 18.17 8.37 3.06
N ALA A 364 18.91 9.34 3.61
CA ALA A 364 19.67 10.32 2.84
C ALA A 364 20.73 9.68 1.91
N ALA A 365 21.28 8.53 2.31
CA ALA A 365 22.23 7.78 1.48
C ALA A 365 21.64 7.36 0.12
N GLU A 366 20.32 7.17 0.05
CA GLU A 366 19.63 6.83 -1.19
C GLU A 366 19.46 8.02 -2.12
N GLU A 367 19.79 9.26 -1.74
CA GLU A 367 19.78 10.37 -2.71
C GLU A 367 21.02 10.38 -3.61
N ALA A 368 22.11 9.73 -3.18
CA ALA A 368 23.34 9.68 -3.96
C ALA A 368 23.10 9.13 -5.38
N PRO A 369 23.58 9.79 -6.45
CA PRO A 369 23.38 9.33 -7.83
C PRO A 369 23.89 7.91 -8.09
N ASP A 370 24.96 7.49 -7.40
CA ASP A 370 25.62 6.20 -7.52
C ASP A 370 25.14 5.15 -6.48
N TYR A 371 24.02 5.41 -5.79
CA TYR A 371 23.45 4.48 -4.83
C TYR A 371 23.03 3.17 -5.52
N ARG A 372 23.81 2.09 -5.29
CA ARG A 372 23.70 0.83 -6.04
C ARG A 372 22.41 0.03 -5.83
N ARG A 373 21.64 0.33 -4.78
CA ARG A 373 20.38 -0.39 -4.47
C ARG A 373 19.14 0.35 -4.98
N LYS A 374 19.28 1.42 -5.77
CA LYS A 374 18.14 2.03 -6.48
C LYS A 374 17.64 1.09 -7.56
N LYS A 375 16.34 0.83 -7.60
CA LYS A 375 15.69 0.24 -8.76
C LYS A 375 15.73 1.24 -9.92
N SER A 376 16.02 0.73 -11.11
CA SER A 376 15.80 1.47 -12.37
C SER A 376 14.31 1.51 -12.70
N ASP A 377 13.92 2.39 -13.64
CA ASP A 377 12.54 2.42 -14.16
C ASP A 377 12.11 1.05 -14.67
N GLN A 378 13.01 0.37 -15.40
CA GLN A 378 12.81 -0.98 -15.89
C GLN A 378 12.55 -1.98 -14.75
N ALA A 379 13.36 -1.96 -13.69
CA ALA A 379 13.21 -2.90 -12.58
C ALA A 379 11.88 -2.71 -11.83
N VAL A 380 11.42 -1.47 -11.66
CA VAL A 380 10.12 -1.16 -11.04
C VAL A 380 8.98 -1.70 -11.90
N ILE A 381 9.01 -1.42 -13.20
CA ILE A 381 7.93 -1.82 -14.13
C ILE A 381 7.89 -3.34 -14.30
N HIS A 382 9.04 -3.99 -14.40
CA HIS A 382 9.12 -5.46 -14.49
C HIS A 382 8.59 -6.13 -13.22
N GLU A 383 8.91 -5.59 -12.05
CA GLU A 383 8.39 -6.09 -10.78
C GLU A 383 6.88 -5.91 -10.66
N LEU A 384 6.34 -4.74 -11.05
CA LEU A 384 4.90 -4.50 -11.11
C LEU A 384 4.20 -5.55 -11.98
N VAL A 385 4.76 -5.83 -13.17
CA VAL A 385 4.22 -6.80 -14.12
C VAL A 385 4.28 -8.23 -13.56
N GLU A 386 5.41 -8.63 -12.95
CA GLU A 386 5.60 -9.94 -12.31
C GLU A 386 4.58 -10.17 -11.18
N VAL A 387 4.36 -9.15 -10.35
CA VAL A 387 3.41 -9.22 -9.23
C VAL A 387 2.00 -9.43 -9.75
N ILE A 388 1.58 -8.63 -10.74
CA ILE A 388 0.20 -8.62 -11.23
C ILE A 388 -0.14 -9.88 -12.04
N SER A 389 0.79 -10.40 -12.85
CA SER A 389 0.60 -11.64 -13.62
C SER A 389 0.37 -12.87 -12.73
N ARG A 390 0.78 -12.77 -11.45
CA ARG A 390 0.68 -13.84 -10.45
C ARG A 390 -0.41 -13.62 -9.41
N ASN A 391 -1.45 -12.84 -9.75
CA ASN A 391 -2.61 -12.51 -8.90
C ASN A 391 -2.34 -11.49 -7.79
N GLY A 392 -1.17 -10.83 -7.80
CA GLY A 392 -0.78 -9.87 -6.77
C GLY A 392 -1.28 -8.45 -7.02
N ASN A 393 -1.17 -7.63 -5.99
CA ASN A 393 -1.20 -6.16 -6.06
C ASN A 393 0.21 -5.60 -5.76
N PHE A 394 0.58 -4.52 -6.44
CA PHE A 394 1.86 -3.85 -6.28
C PHE A 394 1.70 -2.62 -5.38
N LEU A 395 2.25 -2.68 -4.15
CA LEU A 395 2.23 -1.58 -3.20
C LEU A 395 3.64 -1.00 -3.08
N ILE A 396 3.89 0.10 -3.79
CA ILE A 396 5.20 0.74 -3.88
C ILE A 396 5.34 1.87 -2.86
N ASN A 397 6.39 1.80 -2.07
CA ASN A 397 6.66 2.74 -1.00
C ASN A 397 7.46 3.96 -1.45
N ILE A 398 7.12 5.11 -0.87
CA ILE A 398 7.96 6.31 -0.80
C ILE A 398 8.35 6.64 0.64
N GLY A 399 9.51 7.30 0.80
CA GLY A 399 10.05 7.73 2.08
C GLY A 399 10.28 9.24 2.10
N PRO A 400 9.26 10.05 2.47
CA PRO A 400 9.37 11.51 2.46
C PRO A 400 10.28 12.08 3.55
N LYS A 401 10.84 13.26 3.27
CA LYS A 401 11.68 14.04 4.21
C LYS A 401 10.81 14.63 5.33
N THR A 402 11.44 15.10 6.41
CA THR A 402 10.72 15.69 7.56
C THR A 402 9.84 16.89 7.22
N ASP A 403 10.20 17.64 6.18
CA ASP A 403 9.45 18.79 5.71
C ASP A 403 8.24 18.41 4.84
N GLY A 404 8.05 17.11 4.53
CA GLY A 404 6.97 16.61 3.69
C GLY A 404 7.25 16.65 2.19
N THR A 405 8.47 16.97 1.77
CA THR A 405 8.89 16.79 0.37
C THR A 405 9.25 15.33 0.10
N ILE A 406 8.85 14.84 -1.07
CA ILE A 406 9.25 13.52 -1.58
C ILE A 406 10.61 13.67 -2.28
N PRO A 407 11.61 12.82 -2.02
CA PRO A 407 12.88 12.85 -2.74
C PRO A 407 12.66 12.83 -4.26
N THR A 408 13.28 13.75 -4.99
CA THR A 408 13.06 13.94 -6.44
C THR A 408 13.22 12.65 -7.23
N TRP A 409 14.23 11.84 -6.91
CA TRP A 409 14.48 10.57 -7.59
C TRP A 409 13.35 9.54 -7.40
N GLN A 410 12.61 9.59 -6.28
CA GLN A 410 11.41 8.74 -6.09
C GLN A 410 10.24 9.25 -6.93
N VAL A 411 10.06 10.58 -7.03
CA VAL A 411 9.05 11.19 -7.91
C VAL A 411 9.32 10.84 -9.37
N GLU A 412 10.59 10.84 -9.80
CA GLU A 412 10.99 10.42 -11.14
C GLU A 412 10.62 8.96 -11.41
N ARG A 413 10.87 8.03 -10.47
CA ARG A 413 10.46 6.62 -10.60
C ARG A 413 8.95 6.44 -10.67
N LEU A 414 8.20 7.18 -9.85
CA LEU A 414 6.73 7.18 -9.90
C LEU A 414 6.23 7.68 -11.25
N ARG A 415 6.79 8.77 -11.77
CA ARG A 415 6.41 9.32 -13.08
C ARG A 415 6.73 8.37 -14.21
N ALA A 416 7.91 7.74 -14.21
CA ALA A 416 8.27 6.74 -15.22
C ALA A 416 7.31 5.53 -15.20
N MET A 417 6.91 5.08 -14.01
CA MET A 417 5.87 4.05 -13.87
C MET A 417 4.52 4.53 -14.44
N GLY A 418 4.09 5.76 -14.10
CA GLY A 418 2.87 6.36 -14.61
C GLY A 418 2.85 6.55 -16.13
N ASP A 419 3.98 6.96 -16.72
CA ASP A 419 4.14 7.09 -18.17
C ASP A 419 3.95 5.75 -18.88
N TRP A 420 4.50 4.66 -18.32
CA TRP A 420 4.30 3.31 -18.84
C TRP A 420 2.84 2.84 -18.70
N LEU A 421 2.21 3.11 -17.56
CA LEU A 421 0.81 2.75 -17.29
C LEU A 421 -0.19 3.51 -18.15
N ARG A 422 0.13 4.73 -18.60
CA ARG A 422 -0.71 5.48 -19.54
C ARG A 422 -0.89 4.73 -20.87
N ILE A 423 0.14 4.01 -21.30
CA ILE A 423 0.15 3.24 -22.54
C ILE A 423 -0.38 1.82 -22.30
N ASN A 424 0.11 1.16 -21.25
CA ASN A 424 -0.07 -0.28 -21.04
C ASN A 424 -1.10 -0.63 -19.96
N GLY A 425 -1.74 0.38 -19.35
CA GLY A 425 -2.63 0.23 -18.20
C GLY A 425 -3.84 -0.66 -18.46
N GLU A 426 -4.26 -0.82 -19.71
CA GLU A 426 -5.36 -1.72 -20.08
C GLU A 426 -5.07 -3.19 -19.73
N ALA A 427 -3.81 -3.62 -19.84
CA ALA A 427 -3.37 -4.95 -19.43
C ALA A 427 -3.23 -5.11 -17.91
N ILE A 428 -3.30 -4.02 -17.16
CA ILE A 428 -3.08 -3.99 -15.72
C ILE A 428 -4.41 -3.83 -14.97
N TYR A 429 -5.11 -2.72 -15.18
CA TYR A 429 -6.30 -2.40 -14.42
C TYR A 429 -7.50 -3.25 -14.84
N GLY A 430 -8.15 -3.84 -13.84
CA GLY A 430 -9.26 -4.78 -14.05
C GLY A 430 -8.87 -6.13 -14.63
N SER A 431 -7.57 -6.37 -14.90
CA SER A 431 -7.11 -7.66 -15.41
C SER A 431 -7.12 -8.74 -14.32
N ARG A 432 -6.95 -9.99 -14.75
CA ARG A 432 -6.69 -11.15 -13.90
C ARG A 432 -5.50 -11.92 -14.46
N TYR A 433 -5.05 -12.94 -13.73
CA TYR A 433 -4.05 -13.86 -14.23
C TYR A 433 -4.63 -14.74 -15.37
N TRP A 434 -3.76 -15.12 -16.30
CA TRP A 434 -4.04 -16.15 -17.31
C TRP A 434 -3.81 -17.56 -16.72
N LYS A 435 -3.81 -18.61 -17.55
CA LYS A 435 -3.44 -19.98 -17.11
C LYS A 435 -1.94 -20.16 -16.85
N VAL A 436 -1.09 -19.28 -17.39
CA VAL A 436 0.36 -19.24 -17.21
C VAL A 436 0.74 -17.80 -16.89
N SER A 437 1.56 -17.57 -15.86
CA SER A 437 1.95 -16.21 -15.44
C SER A 437 3.02 -15.61 -16.33
N ASP A 438 3.96 -16.42 -16.83
CA ASP A 438 5.14 -15.95 -17.57
C ASP A 438 5.77 -17.02 -18.45
N GLN A 439 6.57 -16.57 -19.42
CA GLN A 439 7.40 -17.39 -20.30
C GLN A 439 8.82 -16.79 -20.35
N HIS A 440 9.78 -17.53 -19.80
CA HIS A 440 11.12 -17.03 -19.50
C HIS A 440 11.99 -16.78 -20.74
N ASP A 441 11.95 -17.67 -21.73
CA ASP A 441 12.82 -17.60 -22.92
C ASP A 441 12.53 -16.40 -23.81
N GLU A 442 11.32 -15.82 -23.71
CA GLU A 442 10.93 -14.60 -24.41
C GLU A 442 10.71 -13.39 -23.49
N GLN A 443 10.95 -13.55 -22.19
CA GLN A 443 10.70 -12.54 -21.15
C GLN A 443 9.27 -11.98 -21.21
N LEU A 444 8.28 -12.87 -21.32
CA LEU A 444 6.87 -12.53 -21.35
C LEU A 444 6.24 -12.72 -19.98
N ALA A 445 5.32 -11.84 -19.62
CA ALA A 445 4.35 -12.03 -18.55
C ALA A 445 2.93 -11.88 -19.12
N PHE A 446 1.95 -12.53 -18.49
CA PHE A 446 0.59 -12.58 -19.00
C PHE A 446 -0.45 -12.07 -18.02
N THR A 447 -1.40 -11.31 -18.53
CA THR A 447 -2.65 -10.97 -17.86
C THR A 447 -3.82 -11.20 -18.81
N ALA A 448 -5.04 -11.26 -18.28
CA ALA A 448 -6.25 -11.52 -19.04
C ALA A 448 -7.38 -10.57 -18.62
N LYS A 449 -8.17 -10.09 -19.56
CA LYS A 449 -9.37 -9.28 -19.30
C LYS A 449 -10.45 -9.64 -20.30
N GLY A 450 -11.54 -10.23 -19.80
CA GLY A 450 -12.59 -10.75 -20.67
C GLY A 450 -12.02 -11.76 -21.68
N LYS A 451 -12.18 -11.45 -22.97
CA LYS A 451 -11.68 -12.29 -24.07
C LYS A 451 -10.29 -11.90 -24.58
N ASN A 452 -9.62 -10.97 -23.91
CA ASN A 452 -8.31 -10.50 -24.32
C ASN A 452 -7.24 -11.14 -23.43
N LEU A 453 -6.21 -11.69 -24.08
CA LEU A 453 -4.94 -12.07 -23.45
C LEU A 453 -3.96 -10.94 -23.71
N TYR A 454 -3.26 -10.47 -22.68
CA TYR A 454 -2.18 -9.52 -22.83
C TYR A 454 -0.85 -10.24 -22.61
N ALA A 455 0.02 -10.17 -23.61
CA ALA A 455 1.39 -10.64 -23.54
C ALA A 455 2.33 -9.44 -23.37
N ILE A 456 2.85 -9.26 -22.16
CA ILE A 456 3.71 -8.14 -21.78
C ILE A 456 5.16 -8.59 -21.96
N LYS A 457 5.82 -8.13 -23.02
CA LYS A 457 7.24 -8.41 -23.29
C LYS A 457 8.13 -7.44 -22.53
N MET A 458 8.89 -7.96 -21.57
CA MET A 458 9.80 -7.20 -20.72
C MET A 458 11.16 -6.92 -21.38
N SER A 459 11.32 -7.28 -22.66
CA SER A 459 12.48 -6.97 -23.48
C SER A 459 12.02 -6.36 -24.81
N ARG A 460 12.89 -5.55 -25.44
CA ARG A 460 12.56 -4.89 -26.70
C ARG A 460 12.21 -5.93 -27.78
N PRO A 461 11.02 -5.86 -28.40
CA PRO A 461 10.60 -6.84 -29.42
C PRO A 461 11.29 -6.54 -30.76
N GLU A 462 12.50 -7.09 -30.96
CA GLU A 462 13.29 -6.87 -32.19
C GLU A 462 13.13 -7.99 -33.23
N LYS A 463 12.65 -9.15 -32.82
CA LYS A 463 12.54 -10.36 -33.64
C LYS A 463 11.19 -11.05 -33.40
N PRO A 464 10.71 -11.85 -34.37
CA PRO A 464 9.55 -12.70 -34.15
C PRO A 464 9.72 -13.58 -32.92
N PHE A 465 8.65 -13.72 -32.14
CA PHE A 465 8.63 -14.52 -30.91
C PHE A 465 7.35 -15.34 -30.82
N LEU A 466 7.40 -16.44 -30.04
CA LEU A 466 6.31 -17.40 -29.92
C LEU A 466 5.70 -17.36 -28.50
N ILE A 467 4.39 -17.30 -28.41
CA ILE A 467 3.65 -17.45 -27.15
C ILE A 467 3.29 -18.92 -26.95
N LYS A 468 4.16 -19.70 -26.29
CA LYS A 468 4.02 -21.16 -26.17
C LYS A 468 2.76 -21.59 -25.42
N GLY A 469 2.27 -20.78 -24.48
CA GLY A 469 1.05 -21.07 -23.73
C GLY A 469 -0.22 -21.14 -24.61
N THR A 470 -0.14 -20.66 -25.84
CA THR A 470 -1.23 -20.70 -26.84
C THR A 470 -1.13 -21.91 -27.79
N ALA A 471 -0.25 -22.87 -27.51
CA ALA A 471 -0.17 -24.10 -28.28
C ALA A 471 -1.56 -24.77 -28.45
N ASN A 472 -1.81 -25.30 -29.64
CA ASN A 472 -3.09 -25.87 -30.10
C ASN A 472 -4.24 -24.88 -30.31
N TRP A 473 -4.04 -23.57 -30.13
CA TRP A 473 -5.00 -22.58 -30.63
C TRP A 473 -5.15 -22.73 -32.15
N GLN A 474 -6.37 -22.50 -32.63
CA GLN A 474 -6.71 -22.46 -34.04
C GLN A 474 -6.73 -21.02 -34.53
N ALA A 475 -6.59 -20.80 -35.84
CA ALA A 475 -6.71 -19.47 -36.43
C ALA A 475 -8.05 -18.79 -36.07
N SER A 476 -9.12 -19.56 -35.91
CA SER A 476 -10.43 -19.07 -35.47
C SER A 476 -10.50 -18.60 -34.02
N ASP A 477 -9.51 -18.93 -33.19
CA ASP A 477 -9.47 -18.52 -31.78
C ASP A 477 -8.95 -17.09 -31.62
N VAL A 478 -8.16 -16.59 -32.58
CA VAL A 478 -7.55 -15.26 -32.57
C VAL A 478 -8.26 -14.36 -33.58
N THR A 479 -8.83 -13.26 -33.09
CA THR A 479 -9.58 -12.31 -33.91
C THR A 479 -8.75 -11.11 -34.35
N ALA A 480 -7.80 -10.67 -33.50
CA ALA A 480 -6.86 -9.60 -33.81
C ALA A 480 -5.68 -9.63 -32.83
N ILE A 481 -4.54 -9.05 -33.24
CA ILE A 481 -3.42 -8.72 -32.36
C ILE A 481 -3.05 -7.25 -32.57
N ALA A 482 -2.86 -6.51 -31.47
CA ALA A 482 -2.42 -5.12 -31.49
C ALA A 482 -1.27 -4.90 -30.49
N LEU A 483 -0.42 -3.91 -30.77
CA LEU A 483 0.57 -3.42 -29.82
C LEU A 483 0.03 -2.14 -29.17
N LEU A 484 -0.17 -2.17 -27.84
CA LEU A 484 -0.67 -0.99 -27.13
C LEU A 484 0.30 0.19 -27.29
N GLY A 485 -0.24 1.37 -27.62
CA GLY A 485 0.54 2.58 -27.88
C GLY A 485 1.12 2.69 -29.29
N SER A 486 0.79 1.78 -30.21
CA SER A 486 1.16 1.85 -31.63
C SER A 486 -0.06 1.67 -32.52
N ASN A 487 -0.06 2.34 -33.67
CA ASN A 487 -1.08 2.15 -34.73
C ASN A 487 -0.59 1.22 -35.85
N ALA A 488 0.63 0.67 -35.72
CA ALA A 488 1.16 -0.23 -36.72
C ALA A 488 0.44 -1.59 -36.69
N GLU A 489 0.23 -2.16 -37.87
CA GLU A 489 -0.30 -3.51 -38.00
C GLU A 489 0.70 -4.52 -37.42
N VAL A 490 0.19 -5.49 -36.64
CA VAL A 490 1.00 -6.55 -36.04
C VAL A 490 0.78 -7.83 -36.84
N ASP A 491 1.82 -8.26 -37.55
CA ASP A 491 1.80 -9.53 -38.26
C ASP A 491 1.88 -10.71 -37.27
N TYR A 492 1.05 -11.73 -37.46
CA TYR A 492 1.09 -12.94 -36.65
C TYR A 492 0.68 -14.19 -37.42
N GLU A 493 1.11 -15.34 -36.91
CA GLU A 493 0.75 -16.67 -37.43
C GLU A 493 0.34 -17.57 -36.26
N VAL A 494 -0.78 -18.28 -36.39
CA VAL A 494 -1.19 -19.30 -35.42
C VAL A 494 -0.63 -20.65 -35.86
N THR A 495 0.37 -21.17 -35.15
CA THR A 495 1.00 -22.46 -35.44
C THR A 495 0.61 -23.51 -34.38
N PRO A 496 0.85 -24.81 -34.62
CA PRO A 496 0.61 -25.85 -33.60
C PRO A 496 1.34 -25.58 -32.26
N GLU A 497 2.52 -24.95 -32.33
CA GLU A 497 3.35 -24.60 -31.17
C GLU A 497 2.89 -23.32 -30.44
N GLY A 498 2.03 -22.52 -31.07
CA GLY A 498 1.43 -21.30 -30.50
C GLY A 498 1.33 -20.14 -31.50
N VAL A 499 0.86 -19.00 -31.00
CA VAL A 499 0.80 -17.74 -31.74
C VAL A 499 2.20 -17.15 -31.83
N ARG A 500 2.70 -17.02 -33.06
CA ARG A 500 3.94 -16.35 -33.40
C ARG A 500 3.64 -14.91 -33.80
N ILE A 501 4.22 -13.95 -33.09
CA ILE A 501 4.09 -12.52 -33.37
C ILE A 501 5.36 -12.04 -34.04
N THR A 502 5.21 -11.31 -35.14
CA THR A 502 6.27 -10.51 -35.76
C THR A 502 6.08 -9.06 -35.32
N PRO A 503 6.98 -8.51 -34.49
CA PRO A 503 6.85 -7.14 -34.02
C PRO A 503 6.80 -6.14 -35.18
N PRO A 504 5.93 -5.11 -35.12
CA PRO A 504 5.95 -4.04 -36.09
C PRO A 504 7.26 -3.22 -35.97
N SER A 505 7.63 -2.50 -37.03
CA SER A 505 8.78 -1.58 -36.98
C SER A 505 8.55 -0.40 -36.05
N ASP A 506 7.30 0.04 -35.90
CA ASP A 506 6.89 1.08 -34.95
C ASP A 506 6.40 0.44 -33.64
N LEU A 507 7.24 0.52 -32.61
CA LEU A 507 6.98 -0.02 -31.29
C LEU A 507 6.22 0.94 -30.37
N GLY A 508 5.77 2.09 -30.88
CA GLY A 508 5.12 3.12 -30.10
C GLY A 508 6.06 3.78 -29.08
N GLU A 509 5.46 4.40 -28.06
CA GLU A 509 6.17 5.20 -27.06
C GLU A 509 6.58 4.42 -25.80
N SER A 510 6.25 3.12 -25.72
CA SER A 510 6.67 2.31 -24.58
C SER A 510 8.17 2.01 -24.62
N THR A 511 8.85 2.08 -23.47
CA THR A 511 10.33 2.05 -23.41
C THR A 511 10.92 0.87 -22.63
N THR A 512 10.20 0.30 -21.66
CA THR A 512 10.73 -0.70 -20.72
C THR A 512 10.05 -2.07 -20.82
N ALA A 513 8.79 -2.11 -21.27
CA ALA A 513 8.04 -3.32 -21.58
C ALA A 513 6.93 -3.00 -22.59
N TRP A 514 6.60 -3.94 -23.48
CA TRP A 514 5.66 -3.75 -24.59
C TRP A 514 4.51 -4.73 -24.48
N THR A 515 3.28 -4.23 -24.55
CA THR A 515 2.08 -5.06 -24.37
C THR A 515 1.42 -5.36 -25.71
N PHE A 516 1.42 -6.64 -26.06
CA PHE A 516 0.62 -7.15 -27.16
C PHE A 516 -0.73 -7.60 -26.62
N GLU A 517 -1.81 -7.01 -27.13
CA GLU A 517 -3.17 -7.44 -26.87
C GLU A 517 -3.58 -8.46 -27.93
N ILE A 518 -3.99 -9.64 -27.49
CA ILE A 518 -4.48 -10.74 -28.33
C ILE A 518 -5.97 -10.90 -28.06
N ALA A 519 -6.80 -10.42 -28.98
CA ALA A 519 -8.25 -10.51 -28.90
C ALA A 519 -8.71 -11.90 -29.35
N THR A 520 -9.46 -12.61 -28.50
CA THR A 520 -9.86 -14.00 -28.75
C THR A 520 -11.38 -14.20 -28.75
N THR A 521 -11.84 -15.39 -29.11
CA THR A 521 -13.28 -15.74 -29.11
C THR A 521 -13.80 -16.17 -27.73
N THR A 522 -12.91 -16.54 -26.81
CA THR A 522 -13.23 -17.13 -25.49
C THR A 522 -12.64 -16.32 -24.32
N LEU A 523 -13.16 -16.52 -23.11
CA LEU A 523 -12.60 -15.87 -21.92
C LEU A 523 -11.21 -16.41 -21.61
N GLN A 524 -10.29 -15.51 -21.27
CA GLN A 524 -8.89 -15.89 -21.03
C GLN A 524 -8.57 -16.04 -19.53
N HIS A 525 -9.40 -15.56 -18.62
CA HIS A 525 -9.15 -15.80 -17.20
C HIS A 525 -9.44 -17.27 -16.82
N HIS A 526 -8.47 -17.95 -16.20
CA HIS A 526 -8.59 -19.36 -15.78
C HIS A 526 -8.52 -19.49 -14.25
N PRO A 527 -9.63 -19.38 -13.50
CA PRO A 527 -9.59 -19.30 -12.04
C PRO A 527 -9.00 -20.55 -11.36
N ASN A 528 -9.05 -21.71 -12.01
CA ASN A 528 -8.64 -23.00 -11.45
C ASN A 528 -7.11 -23.23 -11.38
N VAL A 529 -6.28 -22.27 -11.79
CA VAL A 529 -4.81 -22.41 -11.77
C VAL A 529 -4.14 -21.84 -10.52
N ILE A 530 -4.91 -21.25 -9.59
CA ILE A 530 -4.37 -20.78 -8.31
C ILE A 530 -3.76 -21.96 -7.53
N GLU A 531 -2.53 -21.79 -7.08
CA GLU A 531 -1.96 -22.61 -6.02
C GLU A 531 -2.61 -22.21 -4.70
N LYS A 532 -3.50 -23.05 -4.18
CA LYS A 532 -4.27 -22.77 -2.96
C LYS A 532 -3.54 -23.19 -1.69
N ASP A 533 -2.51 -24.02 -1.81
CA ASP A 533 -1.66 -24.44 -0.69
C ASP A 533 -0.67 -23.30 -0.36
N PRO A 534 -0.80 -22.62 0.78
CA PRO A 534 0.06 -21.51 1.13
C PRO A 534 1.54 -21.94 1.22
N ALA A 535 1.84 -23.13 1.74
CA ALA A 535 3.22 -23.59 1.86
C ALA A 535 3.90 -23.69 0.48
N LYS A 536 3.16 -24.14 -0.53
CA LYS A 536 3.63 -24.16 -1.93
C LYS A 536 3.67 -22.78 -2.56
N ALA A 537 2.67 -21.93 -2.30
CA ALA A 537 2.66 -20.56 -2.83
C ALA A 537 3.86 -19.74 -2.35
N PHE A 538 4.24 -19.89 -1.07
CA PHE A 538 5.41 -19.24 -0.47
C PHE A 538 6.74 -19.92 -0.83
N GLN A 539 6.75 -21.12 -1.43
CA GLN A 539 7.97 -21.83 -1.75
C GLN A 539 8.83 -21.04 -2.76
N GLY A 540 10.11 -20.82 -2.43
CA GLY A 540 11.04 -20.08 -3.30
C GLY A 540 10.74 -18.58 -3.42
N THR A 541 9.84 -18.07 -2.57
CA THR A 541 9.53 -16.65 -2.48
C THR A 541 10.53 -15.97 -1.52
N PRO A 542 11.11 -14.82 -1.87
CA PRO A 542 12.05 -14.08 -1.00
C PRO A 542 11.45 -13.65 0.34
#